data_AF-A0A965M5H5-F1
#
_entry.id   AF-A0A965M5H5-F1
#
_cell.length_a   1.000
_cell.length_b   1.000
_cell.length_c   1.000
_cell.angle_alpha   90.00
_cell.angle_beta   90.00
_cell.angle_gamma   90.00
#
_symmetry.space_group_name_H-M   'P 1'
#
loop_
_entity.id
_entity.type
_entity.pdbx_description
1 polymer ?
#
loop_
_entity_poly.entity_id
_entity_poly.type
_entity_poly.pdbx_seq_one_letter_code
_entity_poly.pdbx_strand_id
1 'polypeptide(L)' 'MVFLLGASGYIGQAFANELSHRKIPFTPLSRREIDYANFRTLRAALLKTKPDFVINAAGFTGKPNVDACEN' A
#
# COMPACT_ATOMS: atom_id res chain seq x y z
N MET A 1 -11.12 -3.63 -8.58
CA MET A 1 -9.79 -4.07 -8.12
C MET A 1 -9.23 -3.09 -7.10
N VAL A 2 -8.78 -3.60 -5.96
CA VAL A 2 -8.20 -2.83 -4.85
C VAL A 2 -6.69 -2.74 -4.98
N PHE A 3 -6.09 -1.58 -4.76
CA PHE A 3 -4.65 -1.47 -4.50
C PHE A 3 -4.38 -1.59 -3.01
N LEU A 4 -3.43 -2.44 -2.64
CA LEU A 4 -2.99 -2.61 -1.25
C LEU A 4 -1.52 -2.18 -1.11
N LEU A 5 -1.30 -1.00 -0.52
CA LEU A 5 0.03 -0.52 -0.19
C LEU A 5 0.45 -1.09 1.17
N GLY A 6 1.73 -1.46 1.30
CA GLY A 6 2.25 -2.00 2.56
C GLY A 6 1.83 -3.44 2.86
N ALA A 7 1.52 -4.23 1.82
CA ALA A 7 0.99 -5.59 1.96
C ALA A 7 1.87 -6.54 2.79
N SER A 8 3.18 -6.32 2.87
CA SER A 8 4.12 -7.13 3.66
C SER A 8 4.15 -6.78 5.15
N GLY A 9 3.52 -5.68 5.57
CA GLY A 9 3.41 -5.29 6.98
C GLY A 9 2.31 -6.08 7.70
N TYR A 10 2.29 -6.05 9.03
CA TYR A 10 1.31 -6.79 9.85
C TYR A 10 -0.14 -6.51 9.44
N ILE A 11 -0.52 -5.23 9.34
CA ILE A 11 -1.87 -4.82 8.92
C ILE A 11 -2.10 -5.12 7.43
N GLY A 12 -1.09 -4.92 6.58
CA GLY A 12 -1.19 -5.24 5.15
C GLY A 12 -1.49 -6.71 4.90
N GLN A 13 -0.84 -7.62 5.64
CA GLN A 13 -1.08 -9.05 5.53
C GLN A 13 -2.50 -9.43 5.96
N ALA A 14 -3.03 -8.80 7.01
CA ALA A 14 -4.40 -8.99 7.45
C ALA A 14 -5.41 -8.59 6.36
N PHE A 15 -5.20 -7.44 5.70
CA PHE A 15 -6.03 -7.03 4.56
C PHE A 15 -5.90 -7.97 3.36
N ALA A 16 -4.68 -8.38 3.01
CA ALA A 16 -4.46 -9.32 1.90
C ALA A 16 -5.22 -10.64 2.12
N ASN A 17 -5.17 -11.17 3.34
CA ASN A 17 -5.89 -12.38 3.73
C ASN A 17 -7.40 -12.19 3.62
N GLU A 18 -7.94 -11.08 4.13
CA GLU A 18 -9.38 -10.82 4.11
C GLU A 18 -9.91 -10.55 2.69
N LEU A 19 -9.17 -9.81 1.86
CA LEU A 19 -9.51 -9.60 0.46
C LEU A 19 -9.52 -10.92 -0.32
N SER A 20 -8.54 -11.78 -0.07
CA SER A 20 -8.48 -13.13 -0.65
C SER A 20 -9.67 -13.99 -0.21
N HIS A 21 -9.98 -14.00 1.08
CA HIS A 21 -11.10 -14.74 1.66
C HIS A 21 -12.45 -14.31 1.06
N ARG A 22 -12.65 -12.99 0.89
CA ARG A 22 -13.85 -12.42 0.24
C ARG A 22 -13.84 -12.52 -1.29
N LYS A 23 -12.77 -13.03 -1.89
CA LYS A 23 -12.58 -13.09 -3.35
C LYS A 23 -12.68 -11.71 -4.02
N ILE A 24 -12.24 -10.67 -3.31
CA ILE A 24 -12.16 -9.31 -3.85
C ILE A 24 -10.83 -9.17 -4.59
N PRO A 25 -10.82 -8.87 -5.91
CA PRO A 25 -9.57 -8.72 -6.65
C PRO A 25 -8.72 -7.57 -6.10
N PHE A 26 -7.45 -7.84 -5.81
CA PHE A 26 -6.52 -6.83 -5.32
C PHE A 26 -5.12 -7.01 -5.89
N THR A 27 -4.37 -5.91 -5.93
CA THR A 27 -2.95 -5.88 -6.29
C THR A 27 -2.15 -5.38 -5.09
N PRO A 28 -1.34 -6.24 -4.44
CA PRO A 28 -0.39 -5.79 -3.44
C PRO A 28 0.74 -5.03 -4.14
N LEU A 29 0.99 -3.78 -3.73
CA LEU A 29 2.11 -2.98 -4.24
C LEU A 29 3.25 -2.97 -3.22
N SER A 30 4.42 -3.40 -3.66
CA SER A 30 5.66 -3.32 -2.87
C SER A 30 6.40 -2.00 -3.15
N ARG A 31 6.99 -1.39 -2.09
CA ARG A 31 7.85 -0.20 -2.25
C ARG A 31 9.09 -0.49 -3.10
N ARG A 32 9.53 -1.75 -3.16
CA ARG A 32 10.68 -2.18 -3.97
C ARG A 32 10.37 -2.19 -5.46
N GLU A 33 9.12 -2.38 -5.83
CA GLU A 33 8.67 -2.43 -7.23
C GLU A 33 8.22 -1.05 -7.70
N ILE A 34 7.45 -0.37 -6.86
CA ILE A 34 6.90 0.96 -7.10
C ILE A 34 7.11 1.75 -5.82
N ASP A 35 8.03 2.72 -5.84
CA ASP A 35 8.20 3.64 -4.71
C ASP A 35 7.00 4.58 -4.61
N TYR A 36 5.93 4.09 -3.99
CA TYR A 36 4.69 4.82 -3.80
C TYR A 36 4.77 5.88 -2.70
N ALA A 37 5.92 6.05 -2.04
CA ALA A 37 6.18 7.25 -1.23
C ALA A 37 6.43 8.47 -2.12
N ASN A 38 6.87 8.26 -3.37
CA ASN A 38 6.99 9.32 -4.36
C ASN A 38 5.64 9.61 -5.04
N PHE A 39 5.19 10.87 -4.95
CA PHE A 39 3.93 11.32 -5.54
C PHE A 39 3.79 11.01 -7.04
N ARG A 40 4.84 11.28 -7.83
CA ARG A 40 4.79 11.11 -9.30
C ARG A 40 4.65 9.64 -9.67
N THR A 41 5.40 8.78 -8.98
CA THR A 41 5.37 7.33 -9.17
C THR A 41 4.00 6.76 -8.82
N LEU A 42 3.45 7.10 -7.63
CA LEU A 42 2.12 6.65 -7.23
C LEU A 42 1.03 7.17 -8.18
N ARG A 43 1.07 8.47 -8.54
CA ARG A 43 0.12 9.06 -9.49
C ARG A 43 0.13 8.35 -10.83
N ALA A 44 1.32 8.03 -11.37
CA ALA A 44 1.44 7.31 -12.62
C ALA A 44 0.82 5.90 -12.53
N ALA A 45 1.07 5.17 -11.42
CA ALA A 45 0.49 3.86 -11.19
C ALA A 45 -1.05 3.92 -11.08
N LEU A 46 -1.59 4.90 -10.35
CA LEU A 46 -3.04 5.09 -10.20
C LEU A 46 -3.72 5.43 -11.53
N LEU A 47 -3.15 6.34 -12.33
CA LEU A 47 -3.72 6.72 -13.63
C LEU A 47 -3.64 5.60 -14.67
N LYS A 48 -2.57 4.78 -14.61
CA LYS A 48 -2.38 3.64 -15.50
C LYS A 48 -3.36 2.51 -15.17
N THR A 49 -3.48 2.14 -13.91
CA THR A 49 -4.21 0.94 -13.49
C THR A 49 -5.66 1.22 -13.09
N LYS A 50 -5.97 2.47 -12.70
CA LYS A 50 -7.32 2.93 -12.30
C LYS A 50 -8.01 1.98 -11.31
N PRO A 51 -7.41 1.70 -10.14
CA PRO A 51 -8.07 0.89 -9.12
C PRO A 51 -9.36 1.58 -8.62
N ASP A 52 -10.36 0.79 -8.25
CA ASP A 52 -11.62 1.30 -7.69
C ASP A 52 -11.45 1.79 -6.25
N PHE A 53 -10.46 1.26 -5.55
CA PHE A 53 -10.17 1.59 -4.16
C PHE A 53 -8.68 1.40 -3.83
N VAL A 54 -8.18 2.17 -2.87
CA VAL A 54 -6.80 2.06 -2.37
C VAL A 54 -6.84 1.88 -0.85
N ILE A 55 -6.24 0.79 -0.38
CA ILE A 55 -5.96 0.56 1.04
C ILE A 55 -4.48 0.89 1.27
N ASN A 56 -4.22 1.92 2.07
CA ASN A 56 -2.86 2.22 2.50
C ASN A 56 -2.59 1.60 3.88
N ALA A 57 -1.85 0.50 3.90
CA ALA A 57 -1.33 -0.13 5.12
C ALA A 57 0.20 0.05 5.26
N ALA A 58 0.80 0.93 4.45
CA ALA A 58 2.21 1.25 4.56
C ALA A 58 2.45 2.20 5.74
N GLY A 59 3.45 1.88 6.54
CA GLY A 59 3.91 2.73 7.65
C GLY A 59 5.38 2.46 7.93
N PHE A 60 6.08 3.47 8.43
CA PHE A 60 7.42 3.32 8.99
C PHE A 60 7.28 3.27 10.51
N THR A 61 7.70 2.17 11.14
CA THR A 61 7.71 2.06 12.59
C THR A 61 9.14 2.30 13.09
N GLY A 62 9.51 3.54 13.34
CA GLY A 62 10.76 3.91 14.00
C GLY A 62 10.54 4.05 15.51
N LYS A 63 11.45 3.58 16.37
CA LYS A 63 11.50 4.07 17.75
C LYS A 63 12.48 5.25 17.76
N PRO A 64 12.10 6.52 18.03
CA PRO A 64 10.78 7.06 18.38
C PRO A 64 9.94 7.40 17.12
N ASN A 65 8.62 7.17 17.21
CA ASN A 65 7.76 6.94 16.04
C ASN A 65 7.17 8.21 15.40
N VAL A 66 7.41 9.39 15.99
CA VAL A 66 6.67 10.61 15.65
C VAL A 66 7.48 11.52 14.71
N ASP A 67 8.77 11.72 14.98
CA ASP A 67 9.58 12.71 14.25
C ASP A 67 10.17 12.18 12.92
N ALA A 68 10.05 10.87 12.63
CA ALA A 68 10.67 10.26 11.45
C ALA A 68 9.85 10.41 10.15
N CYS A 69 8.62 10.93 10.24
CA CYS A 69 7.71 11.07 9.11
C CYS A 69 7.61 12.52 8.57
N GLU A 70 8.36 13.47 9.14
CA GLU A 70 8.22 14.91 8.88
C GLU A 70 9.31 15.53 7.98
N ASN A 71 10.23 14.72 7.43
CA ASN A 71 11.33 15.20 6.56
C ASN A 71 11.03 15.03 5.06
#